data_AF-A0A9E4F4X2-F1
#
_entry.id   AF-A0A9E4F4X2-F1
#
_cell.length_a   1.000
_cell.length_b   1.000
_cell.length_c   1.000
_cell.angle_alpha   90.00
_cell.angle_beta   90.00
_cell.angle_gamma   90.00
#
_symmetry.space_group_name_H-M   'P 1'
#
loop_
_entity.id
_entity.type
_entity.pdbx_description
1 polymer ?
#
loop_
_entity_poly.entity_id
_entity_poly.type
_entity_poly.pdbx_seq_one_letter_code
_entity_poly.pdbx_strand_id
1 'polypeptide(L)'
;MRPNFANRTIWTGDNLEILRGINSECVDLIYLDPPFKSDRNYSSPTGSEAAGAAFKDTWSLDDADLAWYGEIADREPRAYAAIEAAGVTHSAGMKSYLVMMAVRLLEMHRILEPTGTICVHCDPTANSYLRILLDAVFGPSNLRNEVIWRYGKMSNTSRNFPRNHDTIWRYTKSDNFTFNPIKGAESEYRRRYRRHLSGNRVLYGAVKDSKDKLVLRRIRRVAKNLGRQLRDDDVLFDFDREYKTQSDVIYVSIIKGNSAERLGYPTQKPLGLLTRVVEASSNPGDMVLDPFCGCATTCVAAETLGREWAGIDLSPLAVKLVGRRLGHVRRTVGPISDRQDIPKRTDDGAARDDGKGVPGKPIVHDF
;
A
#
# COMPACT_ATOMS: atom_id res chain seq x y z
N MET A 1 14.19 4.32 -15.08
CA MET A 1 14.13 5.60 -15.83
C MET A 1 13.46 6.66 -14.94
N ARG A 2 13.69 7.97 -15.12
CA ARG A 2 12.90 8.95 -14.35
C ARG A 2 11.48 9.07 -14.91
N PRO A 3 10.45 9.25 -14.06
CA PRO A 3 9.10 9.51 -14.52
C PRO A 3 8.99 10.76 -15.41
N ASN A 4 8.05 10.75 -16.35
CA ASN A 4 7.71 11.90 -17.21
C ASN A 4 6.78 12.92 -16.50
N PHE A 5 6.85 12.99 -15.18
CA PHE A 5 6.06 13.87 -14.33
C PHE A 5 6.86 14.30 -13.11
N ALA A 6 6.41 15.36 -12.44
CA ALA A 6 7.08 15.90 -11.26
C ALA A 6 6.72 15.11 -9.99
N ASN A 7 7.63 15.07 -9.01
CA ASN A 7 7.31 14.62 -7.66
C ASN A 7 6.17 15.45 -7.05
N ARG A 8 5.41 14.87 -6.11
CA ARG A 8 4.25 15.46 -5.43
C ARG A 8 3.11 15.79 -6.40
N THR A 9 2.89 14.93 -7.38
CA THR A 9 1.78 15.09 -8.32
C THR A 9 0.56 14.32 -7.84
N ILE A 10 -0.60 14.99 -7.85
CA ILE A 10 -1.90 14.34 -7.76
C ILE A 10 -2.63 14.57 -9.08
N TRP A 11 -3.11 13.50 -9.69
CA TRP A 11 -4.05 13.61 -10.81
C TRP A 11 -5.48 13.39 -10.35
N THR A 12 -6.37 14.24 -10.85
CA THR A 12 -7.82 14.02 -10.78
C THR A 12 -8.31 13.48 -12.12
N GLY A 13 -8.72 12.20 -12.17
CA GLY A 13 -9.20 11.56 -13.40
C GLY A 13 -9.21 10.04 -13.34
N ASP A 14 -9.62 9.39 -14.44
CA ASP A 14 -9.51 7.92 -14.56
C ASP A 14 -8.04 7.52 -14.61
N ASN A 15 -7.63 6.68 -13.67
CA ASN A 15 -6.26 6.23 -13.56
C ASN A 15 -5.78 5.43 -14.77
N LEU A 16 -6.65 4.77 -15.56
CA LEU A 16 -6.21 4.00 -16.73
C LEU A 16 -5.55 4.91 -17.76
N GLU A 17 -6.16 6.04 -18.09
CA GLU A 17 -5.63 6.98 -19.09
C GLU A 17 -4.33 7.63 -18.60
N ILE A 18 -4.26 7.98 -17.33
CA ILE A 18 -3.06 8.55 -16.72
C ILE A 18 -1.92 7.50 -16.71
N LEU A 19 -2.22 6.26 -16.32
CA LEU A 19 -1.25 5.15 -16.34
C LEU A 19 -0.71 4.90 -17.75
N ARG A 20 -1.57 4.92 -18.79
CA ARG A 20 -1.16 4.81 -20.21
C ARG A 20 -0.19 5.93 -20.63
N GLY A 21 -0.36 7.13 -20.06
CA GLY A 21 0.51 8.28 -20.30
C GLY A 21 1.86 8.24 -19.58
N ILE A 22 2.01 7.43 -18.53
CA ILE A 22 3.25 7.34 -17.75
C ILE A 22 4.30 6.49 -18.50
N ASN A 23 5.55 6.93 -18.50
CA ASN A 23 6.66 6.16 -19.07
C ASN A 23 6.82 4.79 -18.38
N SER A 24 7.32 3.80 -19.12
CA SER A 24 7.61 2.47 -18.59
C SER A 24 8.80 2.52 -17.63
N GLU A 25 8.86 1.54 -16.72
CA GLU A 25 10.03 1.32 -15.85
C GLU A 25 10.54 2.62 -15.20
N CYS A 26 9.64 3.29 -14.45
CA CYS A 26 9.95 4.53 -13.75
C CYS A 26 9.37 4.61 -12.33
N VAL A 27 8.63 3.59 -11.89
CA VAL A 27 8.03 3.51 -10.55
C VAL A 27 8.64 2.36 -9.76
N ASP A 28 9.11 2.64 -8.55
CA ASP A 28 9.76 1.64 -7.68
C ASP A 28 8.74 0.88 -6.83
N LEU A 29 7.68 1.55 -6.39
CA LEU A 29 6.63 0.96 -5.57
C LEU A 29 5.25 1.44 -6.00
N ILE A 30 4.36 0.49 -6.25
CA ILE A 30 2.93 0.76 -6.39
C ILE A 30 2.21 0.17 -5.17
N TYR A 31 1.45 1.00 -4.45
CA TYR A 31 0.45 0.51 -3.49
C TYR A 31 -0.92 0.90 -3.99
N LEU A 32 -1.87 -0.04 -3.96
CA LEU A 32 -3.25 0.26 -4.33
C LEU A 32 -4.25 -0.40 -3.38
N ASP A 33 -5.32 0.36 -3.14
CA ASP A 33 -6.50 0.00 -2.37
C ASP A 33 -7.74 0.19 -3.27
N PRO A 34 -7.91 -0.66 -4.30
CA PRO A 34 -8.99 -0.49 -5.28
C PRO A 34 -10.38 -0.67 -4.63
N PRO A 35 -11.45 -0.17 -5.28
CA PRO A 35 -12.82 -0.49 -4.88
C PRO A 35 -13.00 -2.02 -4.83
N PHE A 36 -13.62 -2.53 -3.77
CA PHE A 36 -13.59 -3.96 -3.42
C PHE A 36 -14.69 -4.81 -4.04
N LYS A 37 -15.51 -4.23 -4.91
CA LYS A 37 -16.77 -4.81 -5.37
C LYS A 37 -17.59 -5.37 -4.19
N SER A 38 -17.72 -4.56 -3.13
CA SER A 38 -18.48 -4.92 -1.94
C SER A 38 -19.99 -4.74 -2.08
N ASP A 39 -20.44 -4.36 -3.28
CA ASP A 39 -21.82 -4.00 -3.65
C ASP A 39 -22.40 -2.89 -2.75
N ARG A 40 -21.56 -1.94 -2.37
CA ARG A 40 -21.91 -0.82 -1.47
C ARG A 40 -21.46 0.51 -2.04
N ASN A 41 -22.29 1.53 -1.94
CA ASN A 41 -21.82 2.90 -2.22
C ASN A 41 -21.28 3.49 -0.92
N TYR A 42 -20.05 4.01 -0.97
CA TYR A 42 -19.43 4.66 0.17
C TYR A 42 -19.58 6.16 0.05
N SER A 43 -19.91 6.82 1.17
CA SER A 43 -19.96 8.27 1.29
C SER A 43 -19.36 8.71 2.62
N SER A 44 -18.66 9.84 2.60
CA SER A 44 -18.06 10.43 3.78
C SER A 44 -19.11 11.12 4.64
N PRO A 45 -19.02 11.05 5.99
CA PRO A 45 -19.97 11.74 6.87
C PRO A 45 -19.98 13.26 6.65
N THR A 46 -21.17 13.85 6.71
CA THR A 46 -21.38 15.30 6.63
C THR A 46 -20.61 16.01 7.75
N GLY A 47 -19.78 17.00 7.40
CA GLY A 47 -18.95 17.75 8.35
C GLY A 47 -17.57 17.12 8.66
N SER A 48 -17.22 15.98 8.07
CA SER A 48 -15.85 15.44 8.13
C SER A 48 -14.89 16.16 7.18
N GLU A 49 -13.58 16.00 7.35
CA GLU A 49 -12.60 16.60 6.43
C GLU A 49 -12.71 16.04 5.01
N ALA A 50 -13.20 14.82 4.88
CA ALA A 50 -13.52 14.16 3.62
C ALA A 50 -14.97 14.41 3.14
N ALA A 51 -15.74 15.32 3.75
CA ALA A 51 -17.13 15.57 3.35
C ALA A 51 -17.25 15.84 1.84
N GLY A 52 -18.11 15.08 1.17
CA GLY A 52 -18.26 15.09 -0.28
C GLY A 52 -17.55 13.95 -1.01
N ALA A 53 -16.62 13.22 -0.38
CA ALA A 53 -16.01 12.04 -0.99
C ALA A 53 -16.99 10.87 -0.98
N ALA A 54 -17.29 10.37 -2.17
CA ALA A 54 -18.08 9.18 -2.40
C ALA A 54 -17.49 8.40 -3.57
N PHE A 55 -17.58 7.07 -3.52
CA PHE A 55 -17.23 6.21 -4.65
C PHE A 55 -18.24 5.07 -4.79
N LYS A 56 -18.52 4.71 -6.04
CA LYS A 56 -19.36 3.58 -6.42
C LYS A 56 -18.52 2.30 -6.30
N ASP A 57 -18.96 1.36 -5.48
CA ASP A 57 -18.35 0.03 -5.36
C ASP A 57 -19.34 -1.07 -5.80
N THR A 58 -20.04 -0.78 -6.90
CA THR A 58 -21.03 -1.66 -7.56
C THR A 58 -20.70 -1.71 -9.06
N TRP A 59 -20.80 -2.92 -9.64
CA TRP A 59 -20.38 -3.18 -11.02
C TRP A 59 -21.42 -4.03 -11.76
N SER A 60 -21.90 -3.55 -12.91
CA SER A 60 -22.76 -4.29 -13.84
C SER A 60 -22.01 -4.63 -15.14
N LEU A 61 -22.63 -5.46 -16.00
CA LEU A 61 -22.09 -5.75 -17.34
C LEU A 61 -21.96 -4.50 -18.22
N ASP A 62 -22.79 -3.49 -17.98
CA ASP A 62 -22.75 -2.22 -18.72
C ASP A 62 -21.52 -1.37 -18.34
N ASP A 63 -20.85 -1.69 -17.22
CA ASP A 63 -19.62 -1.04 -16.78
C ASP A 63 -18.36 -1.68 -17.41
N ALA A 64 -18.48 -2.81 -18.12
CA ALA A 64 -17.35 -3.46 -18.79
C ALA A 64 -17.18 -2.91 -20.21
N ASP A 65 -16.13 -2.10 -20.42
CA ASP A 65 -15.75 -1.64 -21.75
C ASP A 65 -15.31 -2.84 -22.62
N LEU A 66 -16.06 -3.12 -23.69
CA LEU A 66 -15.77 -4.19 -24.63
C LEU A 66 -14.39 -4.03 -25.29
N ALA A 67 -13.89 -2.79 -25.43
CA ALA A 67 -12.55 -2.52 -25.95
C ALA A 67 -11.47 -3.00 -24.98
N TRP A 68 -11.64 -2.79 -23.67
CA TRP A 68 -10.72 -3.31 -22.65
C TRP A 68 -10.66 -4.83 -22.67
N TYR A 69 -11.81 -5.46 -22.89
CA TYR A 69 -11.91 -6.90 -22.94
C TYR A 69 -11.11 -7.51 -24.10
N GLY A 70 -11.24 -6.94 -25.30
CA GLY A 70 -10.43 -7.33 -26.47
C GLY A 70 -8.93 -7.09 -26.25
N GLU A 71 -8.58 -5.92 -25.70
CA GLU A 71 -7.19 -5.58 -25.39
C GLU A 71 -6.53 -6.58 -24.42
N ILE A 72 -7.23 -7.01 -23.37
CA ILE A 72 -6.70 -8.00 -22.42
C ILE A 72 -6.47 -9.34 -23.12
N ALA A 73 -7.40 -9.76 -24.00
CA ALA A 73 -7.29 -11.01 -24.73
C ALA A 73 -6.03 -11.04 -25.60
N ASP A 74 -5.69 -9.92 -26.23
CA ASP A 74 -4.52 -9.78 -27.10
C ASP A 74 -3.21 -9.66 -26.30
N ARG A 75 -3.21 -8.89 -25.21
CA ARG A 75 -1.99 -8.59 -24.43
C ARG A 75 -1.60 -9.67 -23.44
N GLU A 76 -2.57 -10.29 -22.76
CA GLU A 76 -2.32 -11.29 -21.72
C GLU A 76 -3.44 -12.35 -21.69
N PRO A 77 -3.35 -13.38 -22.56
CA PRO A 77 -4.36 -14.44 -22.67
C PRO A 77 -4.63 -15.19 -21.35
N ARG A 78 -3.66 -15.26 -20.42
CA ARG A 78 -3.89 -15.90 -19.11
C ARG A 78 -4.80 -15.06 -18.23
N ALA A 79 -4.69 -13.73 -18.30
CA ALA A 79 -5.57 -12.81 -17.57
C ALA A 79 -6.99 -12.90 -18.13
N TYR A 80 -7.12 -12.94 -19.46
CA TYR A 80 -8.40 -13.18 -20.14
C TYR A 80 -9.07 -14.47 -19.66
N ALA A 81 -8.34 -15.59 -19.63
CA ALA A 81 -8.86 -16.87 -19.15
C ALA A 81 -9.29 -16.82 -17.68
N ALA A 82 -8.54 -16.13 -16.82
CA ALA A 82 -8.88 -15.94 -15.41
C ALA A 82 -10.18 -15.13 -15.23
N ILE A 83 -10.35 -14.06 -16.03
CA ILE A 83 -11.56 -13.24 -16.05
C ILE A 83 -12.78 -14.05 -16.45
N GLU A 84 -12.66 -14.89 -17.50
CA GLU A 84 -13.74 -15.76 -17.95
C GLU A 84 -14.12 -16.79 -16.90
N ALA A 85 -13.14 -17.44 -16.29
CA ALA A 85 -13.38 -18.38 -15.21
C ALA A 85 -14.12 -17.71 -14.04
N ALA A 86 -13.74 -16.48 -13.67
CA ALA A 86 -14.43 -15.72 -12.62
C ALA A 86 -15.86 -15.30 -13.02
N GLY A 87 -16.09 -14.97 -14.29
CA GLY A 87 -17.43 -14.66 -14.81
C GLY A 87 -18.39 -15.84 -14.69
N VAL A 88 -17.89 -17.06 -14.96
CA VAL A 88 -18.65 -18.31 -14.84
C VAL A 88 -18.82 -18.75 -13.39
N THR A 89 -17.75 -18.67 -12.58
CA THR A 89 -17.75 -19.24 -11.22
C THR A 89 -18.27 -18.30 -10.14
N HIS A 90 -18.32 -16.99 -10.40
CA HIS A 90 -18.80 -15.99 -9.44
C HIS A 90 -20.01 -15.22 -9.96
N SER A 91 -19.79 -14.20 -10.81
CA SER A 91 -20.86 -13.39 -11.39
C SER A 91 -20.38 -12.49 -12.51
N ALA A 92 -21.32 -12.03 -13.34
CA ALA A 92 -21.06 -11.06 -14.41
C ALA A 92 -20.46 -9.73 -13.90
N GLY A 93 -20.87 -9.28 -12.72
CA GLY A 93 -20.24 -8.12 -12.08
C GLY A 93 -18.77 -8.40 -11.67
N MET A 94 -18.41 -9.65 -11.35
CA MET A 94 -17.03 -10.00 -10.97
C MET A 94 -16.14 -9.98 -12.20
N LYS A 95 -16.66 -10.51 -13.32
CA LYS A 95 -16.04 -10.37 -14.63
C LYS A 95 -15.73 -8.90 -14.93
N SER A 96 -16.73 -8.03 -14.82
CA SER A 96 -16.60 -6.59 -15.13
C SER A 96 -15.55 -5.89 -14.24
N TYR A 97 -15.56 -6.17 -12.94
CA TYR A 97 -14.53 -5.68 -12.01
C TYR A 97 -13.13 -6.16 -12.39
N LEU A 98 -12.96 -7.44 -12.75
CA LEU A 98 -11.65 -7.97 -13.12
C LEU A 98 -11.18 -7.46 -14.48
N VAL A 99 -12.07 -7.17 -15.42
CA VAL A 99 -11.72 -6.47 -16.68
C VAL A 99 -11.16 -5.09 -16.37
N MET A 100 -11.85 -4.31 -15.54
CA MET A 100 -11.42 -2.99 -15.08
C MET A 100 -10.03 -3.06 -14.40
N MET A 101 -9.82 -4.04 -13.52
CA MET A 101 -8.54 -4.23 -12.84
C MET A 101 -7.43 -4.72 -13.78
N ALA A 102 -7.74 -5.61 -14.72
CA ALA A 102 -6.74 -6.23 -15.58
C ALA A 102 -6.01 -5.22 -16.47
N VAL A 103 -6.75 -4.35 -17.19
CA VAL A 103 -6.13 -3.31 -18.02
C VAL A 103 -5.23 -2.38 -17.20
N ARG A 104 -5.62 -2.07 -15.96
CA ARG A 104 -4.84 -1.24 -15.05
C ARG A 104 -3.60 -1.97 -14.52
N LEU A 105 -3.72 -3.24 -14.16
CA LEU A 105 -2.59 -4.07 -13.72
C LEU A 105 -1.56 -4.27 -14.84
N LEU A 106 -1.99 -4.38 -16.10
CA LEU A 106 -1.09 -4.44 -17.25
C LEU A 106 -0.25 -3.15 -17.38
N GLU A 107 -0.87 -1.98 -17.21
CA GLU A 107 -0.14 -0.71 -17.20
C GLU A 107 0.74 -0.55 -15.97
N MET A 108 0.27 -0.95 -14.78
CA MET A 108 1.08 -0.96 -13.55
C MET A 108 2.32 -1.84 -13.69
N HIS A 109 2.19 -3.02 -14.30
CA HIS A 109 3.33 -3.90 -14.60
C HIS A 109 4.33 -3.23 -15.56
N ARG A 110 3.83 -2.51 -16.57
CA ARG A 110 4.67 -1.77 -17.52
C ARG A 110 5.49 -0.66 -16.85
N ILE A 111 4.85 0.17 -16.03
CA ILE A 111 5.50 1.34 -15.41
C ILE A 111 6.41 1.00 -14.23
N LEU A 112 6.25 -0.18 -13.61
CA LEU A 112 7.15 -0.63 -12.55
C LEU A 112 8.57 -0.82 -13.08
N GLU A 113 9.56 -0.39 -12.32
CA GLU A 113 10.97 -0.73 -12.53
C GLU A 113 11.18 -2.25 -12.40
N PRO A 114 12.21 -2.85 -13.05
CA PRO A 114 12.51 -4.27 -12.90
C PRO A 114 12.73 -4.71 -11.43
N THR A 115 13.21 -3.80 -10.58
CA THR A 115 13.39 -3.97 -9.13
C THR A 115 12.15 -3.65 -8.29
N GLY A 116 11.08 -3.21 -8.96
CA GLY A 116 9.90 -2.65 -8.34
C GLY A 116 8.96 -3.68 -7.70
N THR A 117 8.16 -3.19 -6.76
CA THR A 117 7.16 -3.96 -6.02
C THR A 117 5.77 -3.38 -6.24
N ILE A 118 4.76 -4.25 -6.32
CA ILE A 118 3.34 -3.88 -6.22
C ILE A 118 2.73 -4.52 -4.97
N CYS A 119 1.97 -3.73 -4.24
CA CYS A 119 1.21 -4.15 -3.07
C CYS A 119 -0.27 -3.89 -3.31
N VAL A 120 -1.05 -4.96 -3.46
CA VAL A 120 -2.48 -4.90 -3.78
C VAL A 120 -3.29 -5.28 -2.55
N HIS A 121 -4.03 -4.33 -1.99
CA HIS A 121 -4.94 -4.63 -0.90
C HIS A 121 -6.26 -5.22 -1.42
N CYS A 122 -6.72 -6.29 -0.80
CA CYS A 122 -7.91 -7.03 -1.22
C CYS A 122 -8.87 -7.25 -0.05
N ASP A 123 -10.15 -7.04 -0.32
CA ASP A 123 -11.20 -7.56 0.55
C ASP A 123 -11.41 -9.07 0.33
N PRO A 124 -12.15 -9.75 1.22
CA PRO A 124 -12.46 -11.17 1.07
C PRO A 124 -13.29 -11.53 -0.17
N THR A 125 -14.02 -10.59 -0.77
CA THR A 125 -14.95 -10.85 -1.89
C THR A 125 -14.19 -11.07 -3.19
N ALA A 126 -13.25 -10.18 -3.50
CA ALA A 126 -12.45 -10.27 -4.73
C ALA A 126 -11.12 -11.03 -4.55
N ASN A 127 -10.72 -11.34 -3.31
CA ASN A 127 -9.37 -11.84 -2.98
C ASN A 127 -8.84 -12.93 -3.93
N SER A 128 -9.53 -14.07 -4.00
CA SER A 128 -9.08 -15.23 -4.77
C SER A 128 -8.99 -14.95 -6.27
N TYR A 129 -9.92 -14.16 -6.80
CA TYR A 129 -9.96 -13.83 -8.22
C TYR A 129 -8.88 -12.81 -8.60
N LEU A 130 -8.66 -11.80 -7.76
CA LEU A 130 -7.59 -10.84 -7.97
C LEU A 130 -6.22 -11.49 -7.81
N ARG A 131 -6.08 -12.47 -6.91
CA ARG A 131 -4.86 -13.27 -6.77
C ARG A 131 -4.53 -14.03 -8.05
N ILE A 132 -5.50 -14.65 -8.72
CA ILE A 132 -5.28 -15.35 -10.00
C ILE A 132 -4.94 -14.34 -11.11
N LEU A 133 -5.62 -13.18 -11.13
CA LEU A 133 -5.30 -12.13 -12.10
C LEU A 133 -3.87 -11.60 -11.94
N LEU A 134 -3.40 -11.44 -10.69
CA LEU A 134 -2.02 -11.07 -10.41
C LEU A 134 -1.01 -12.14 -10.85
N ASP A 135 -1.31 -13.43 -10.69
CA ASP A 135 -0.47 -14.50 -11.26
C ASP A 135 -0.36 -14.39 -12.77
N ALA A 136 -1.46 -14.08 -13.45
CA ALA A 136 -1.47 -13.95 -14.89
C ALA A 136 -0.59 -12.79 -15.35
N VAL A 137 -0.68 -11.63 -14.68
CA VAL A 137 0.06 -10.41 -15.08
C VAL A 137 1.52 -10.42 -14.63
N PHE A 138 1.79 -10.78 -13.37
CA PHE A 138 3.13 -10.70 -12.79
C PHE A 138 3.89 -12.04 -12.82
N GLY A 139 3.18 -13.16 -13.00
CA GLY A 139 3.75 -14.50 -12.92
C GLY A 139 3.74 -15.05 -11.48
N PRO A 140 3.41 -16.34 -11.29
CA PRO A 140 3.28 -16.94 -9.96
C PRO A 140 4.58 -17.02 -9.17
N SER A 141 5.73 -17.12 -9.85
CA SER A 141 7.05 -17.10 -9.20
C SER A 141 7.41 -15.74 -8.60
N ASN A 142 6.71 -14.68 -9.03
CA ASN A 142 6.93 -13.31 -8.57
C ASN A 142 6.08 -12.91 -7.36
N LEU A 143 5.20 -13.80 -6.87
CA LEU A 143 4.56 -13.63 -5.57
C LEU A 143 5.63 -13.70 -4.48
N ARG A 144 5.69 -12.69 -3.60
CA ARG A 144 6.62 -12.67 -2.47
C ARG A 144 5.93 -12.99 -1.16
N ASN A 145 4.80 -12.33 -0.88
CA ASN A 145 4.08 -12.53 0.38
C ASN A 145 2.57 -12.35 0.22
N GLU A 146 1.84 -13.16 0.97
CA GLU A 146 0.49 -12.84 1.43
C GLU A 146 0.61 -12.10 2.76
N VAL A 147 0.55 -10.77 2.71
CA VAL A 147 0.67 -9.95 3.92
C VAL A 147 -0.70 -9.86 4.59
N ILE A 148 -0.79 -10.40 5.80
CA ILE A 148 -2.01 -10.38 6.61
C ILE A 148 -1.99 -9.17 7.52
N TRP A 149 -2.79 -8.16 7.19
CA TRP A 149 -3.01 -7.03 8.10
C TRP A 149 -4.03 -7.42 9.16
N ARG A 150 -3.54 -7.78 10.34
CA ARG A 150 -4.38 -8.12 11.49
C ARG A 150 -4.72 -6.86 12.30
N TYR A 151 -6.00 -6.71 12.58
CA TYR A 151 -6.54 -5.68 13.48
C TYR A 151 -7.42 -6.32 14.56
N GLY A 152 -7.39 -5.76 15.77
CA GLY A 152 -8.21 -6.25 16.88
C GLY A 152 -9.60 -5.61 16.84
N LYS A 153 -10.60 -6.29 16.28
CA LYS A 153 -12.01 -5.91 16.41
C LYS A 153 -12.67 -6.79 17.48
N MET A 154 -13.28 -6.17 18.49
CA MET A 154 -14.16 -6.90 19.39
C MET A 154 -15.38 -7.35 18.60
N SER A 155 -15.68 -8.65 18.64
CA SER A 155 -16.83 -9.24 17.97
C SER A 155 -17.52 -10.21 18.91
N ASN A 156 -18.82 -10.04 19.07
CA ASN A 156 -19.68 -10.94 19.85
C ASN A 156 -20.38 -11.96 18.93
N THR A 157 -19.85 -12.19 17.72
CA THR A 157 -20.42 -13.20 16.83
C THR A 157 -20.24 -14.59 17.44
N SER A 158 -21.34 -15.32 17.58
CA SER A 158 -21.35 -16.70 18.09
C SER A 158 -21.55 -17.73 16.97
N ARG A 159 -21.93 -17.28 15.78
CA ARG A 159 -22.25 -18.15 14.62
C ARG A 159 -21.11 -18.29 13.61
N ASN A 160 -19.97 -17.61 13.83
CA ASN A 160 -18.82 -17.66 12.92
C ASN A 160 -17.53 -17.18 13.61
N PHE A 161 -16.37 -17.40 12.99
CA PHE A 161 -15.12 -16.78 13.42
C PHE A 161 -15.14 -15.26 13.19
N PRO A 162 -14.70 -14.45 14.17
CA PRO A 162 -14.54 -13.01 13.99
C PRO A 162 -13.58 -12.66 12.86
N ARG A 163 -14.04 -11.87 11.88
CA ARG A 163 -13.17 -11.29 10.85
C ARG A 163 -12.32 -10.17 11.45
N ASN A 164 -11.01 -10.38 11.46
CA ASN A 164 -10.02 -9.55 12.17
C ASN A 164 -8.75 -9.30 11.33
N HIS A 165 -8.84 -9.47 10.02
CA HIS A 165 -7.75 -9.17 9.12
C HIS A 165 -8.27 -8.84 7.72
N ASP A 166 -7.43 -8.10 6.99
CA ASP A 166 -7.49 -7.97 5.55
C ASP A 166 -6.17 -8.49 4.93
N THR A 167 -6.16 -8.69 3.61
CA THR A 167 -5.03 -9.28 2.88
C THR A 167 -4.40 -8.26 1.94
N ILE A 168 -3.07 -8.22 1.89
CA ILE A 168 -2.29 -7.44 0.93
C ILE A 168 -1.38 -8.40 0.16
N TRP A 169 -1.56 -8.50 -1.15
CA TRP A 169 -0.68 -9.26 -2.02
C TRP A 169 0.56 -8.45 -2.36
N ARG A 170 1.75 -9.00 -2.07
CA ARG A 170 3.02 -8.40 -2.46
C ARG A 170 3.64 -9.18 -3.61
N TYR A 171 3.73 -8.53 -4.76
CA TYR A 171 4.40 -9.02 -5.96
C TYR A 171 5.60 -8.14 -6.32
N THR A 172 6.57 -8.72 -7.00
CA THR A 172 7.66 -7.96 -7.61
C THR A 172 7.63 -8.11 -9.11
N LYS A 173 8.22 -7.16 -9.85
CA LYS A 173 8.28 -7.28 -11.32
C LYS A 173 9.23 -8.40 -11.77
N SER A 174 10.29 -8.65 -11.01
CA SER A 174 11.26 -9.71 -11.27
C SER A 174 11.77 -10.36 -9.98
N ASP A 175 12.67 -11.33 -10.11
CA ASP A 175 13.39 -11.96 -8.99
C ASP A 175 14.48 -11.07 -8.37
N ASN A 176 14.84 -9.97 -9.03
CA ASN A 176 15.66 -8.92 -8.44
C ASN A 176 14.74 -7.81 -7.93
N PHE A 177 14.73 -7.52 -6.63
CA PHE A 177 13.80 -6.55 -6.06
C PHE A 177 14.32 -5.87 -4.80
N THR A 178 13.79 -4.67 -4.54
CA THR A 178 14.08 -3.93 -3.30
C THR A 178 13.30 -4.53 -2.11
N PHE A 179 14.01 -4.89 -1.04
CA PHE A 179 13.40 -5.22 0.25
C PHE A 179 14.25 -4.76 1.43
N ASN A 180 13.69 -3.90 2.27
CA ASN A 180 14.31 -3.39 3.49
C ASN A 180 13.73 -4.11 4.72
N PRO A 181 14.53 -4.88 5.47
CA PRO A 181 14.05 -5.53 6.68
C PRO A 181 13.61 -4.51 7.73
N ILE A 182 12.31 -4.45 8.02
CA ILE A 182 11.79 -3.60 9.10
C ILE A 182 12.16 -4.22 10.45
N LYS A 183 13.04 -3.55 11.19
CA LYS A 183 13.49 -3.99 12.52
C LYS A 183 12.66 -3.34 13.63
N GLY A 184 12.70 -3.91 14.83
CA GLY A 184 12.03 -3.33 16.01
C GLY A 184 10.50 -3.38 15.97
N ALA A 185 9.92 -4.03 14.96
CA ALA A 185 8.49 -4.16 14.83
C ALA A 185 7.89 -4.96 16.00
N GLU A 186 6.60 -4.71 16.28
CA GLU A 186 5.92 -5.45 17.34
C GLU A 186 5.88 -6.94 16.99
N SER A 187 6.67 -7.73 17.72
CA SER A 187 6.66 -9.18 17.63
C SER A 187 5.95 -9.77 18.85
N GLU A 188 5.47 -11.01 18.73
CA GLU A 188 4.96 -11.78 19.87
C GLU A 188 5.97 -11.78 21.04
N TYR A 189 7.26 -11.85 20.73
CA TYR A 189 8.34 -11.76 21.70
C TYR A 189 8.35 -10.41 22.42
N ARG A 190 8.36 -9.29 21.68
CA ARG A 190 8.31 -7.95 22.28
C ARG A 190 7.04 -7.75 23.11
N ARG A 191 5.90 -8.26 22.65
CA ARG A 191 4.62 -8.21 23.38
C ARG A 191 4.65 -9.03 24.67
N ARG A 192 5.26 -10.22 24.67
CA ARG A 192 5.44 -11.08 25.86
C ARG A 192 6.17 -10.33 26.97
N TYR A 193 7.16 -9.51 26.63
CA TYR A 193 7.98 -8.77 27.58
C TYR A 193 7.56 -7.31 27.79
N ARG A 194 6.38 -6.90 27.29
CA ARG A 194 5.94 -5.49 27.33
C ARG A 194 5.99 -4.86 28.73
N ARG A 195 5.72 -5.64 29.78
CA ARG A 195 5.76 -5.20 31.19
C ARG A 195 7.17 -5.06 31.78
N HIS A 196 8.18 -5.55 31.07
CA HIS A 196 9.59 -5.57 31.49
C HIS A 196 10.47 -4.71 30.58
N LEU A 197 9.86 -3.91 29.69
CA LEU A 197 10.59 -3.02 28.79
C LEU A 197 11.09 -1.77 29.54
N SER A 198 12.38 -1.52 29.42
CA SER A 198 13.02 -0.22 29.68
C SER A 198 13.46 0.36 28.34
N GLY A 199 12.68 1.30 27.80
CA GLY A 199 12.78 1.68 26.39
C GLY A 199 12.39 0.51 25.47
N ASN A 200 13.28 0.14 24.53
CA ASN A 200 13.10 -1.05 23.68
C ASN A 200 13.97 -2.24 24.13
N ARG A 201 14.40 -2.24 25.39
CA ARG A 201 15.25 -3.28 25.97
C ARG A 201 14.59 -3.97 27.14
N VAL A 202 14.97 -5.22 27.39
CA VAL A 202 14.65 -5.95 28.62
C VAL A 202 15.97 -6.17 29.35
N LEU A 203 16.07 -5.59 30.55
CA LEU A 203 17.24 -5.77 31.40
C LEU A 203 17.10 -7.04 32.23
N TYR A 204 18.22 -7.68 32.56
CA TYR A 204 18.25 -8.90 33.36
C TYR A 204 17.49 -8.73 34.68
N GLY A 205 17.70 -7.60 35.39
CA GLY A 205 17.05 -7.32 36.66
C GLY A 205 15.52 -7.34 36.60
N ALA A 206 14.93 -6.98 35.46
CA ALA A 206 13.49 -6.98 35.27
C ALA A 206 12.87 -8.38 35.12
N VAL A 207 13.70 -9.40 34.83
CA VAL A 207 13.26 -10.78 34.55
C VAL A 207 14.13 -11.85 35.24
N LYS A 208 14.95 -11.46 36.22
CA LYS A 208 15.93 -12.35 36.88
C LYS A 208 15.27 -13.57 37.55
N ASP A 209 14.06 -13.37 38.06
CA ASP A 209 13.26 -14.40 38.74
C ASP A 209 12.27 -15.12 37.78
N SER A 210 12.38 -14.87 36.47
CA SER A 210 11.49 -15.47 35.48
C SER A 210 11.71 -16.98 35.37
N LYS A 211 10.64 -17.75 35.53
CA LYS A 211 10.62 -19.21 35.30
C LYS A 211 10.41 -19.60 33.83
N ASP A 212 10.35 -18.60 32.96
CA ASP A 212 10.11 -18.78 31.54
C ASP A 212 11.30 -19.47 30.85
N LYS A 213 11.06 -20.61 30.20
CA LYS A 213 12.12 -21.40 29.54
C LYS A 213 12.92 -20.58 28.51
N LEU A 214 12.29 -19.63 27.81
CA LEU A 214 12.97 -18.79 26.82
C LEU A 214 13.86 -17.74 27.49
N VAL A 215 13.39 -17.15 28.60
CA VAL A 215 14.17 -16.18 29.39
C VAL A 215 15.38 -16.87 30.01
N LEU A 216 15.18 -18.03 30.64
CA LEU A 216 16.28 -18.83 31.22
C LEU A 216 17.32 -19.23 30.17
N ARG A 217 16.89 -19.62 28.96
CA ARG A 217 17.81 -19.90 27.84
C ARG A 217 18.59 -18.67 27.41
N ARG A 218 17.94 -17.50 27.40
CA ARG A 218 18.59 -16.23 27.05
C ARG A 218 19.61 -15.81 28.11
N ILE A 219 19.26 -15.89 29.39
CA ILE A 219 20.15 -15.61 30.54
C ILE A 219 21.44 -16.42 30.41
N ARG A 220 21.34 -17.74 30.23
CA ARG A 220 22.51 -18.61 30.08
C ARG A 220 23.40 -18.21 28.91
N ARG A 221 22.79 -17.85 27.77
CA ARG A 221 23.52 -17.43 26.57
C ARG A 221 24.25 -16.10 26.79
N VAL A 222 23.58 -15.10 27.35
CA VAL A 222 24.19 -13.77 27.56
C VAL A 222 25.29 -13.87 28.62
N ALA A 223 25.07 -14.59 29.72
CA ALA A 223 26.09 -14.84 30.74
C ALA A 223 27.33 -15.54 30.15
N LYS A 224 27.13 -16.57 29.31
CA LYS A 224 28.21 -17.25 28.59
C LYS A 224 28.99 -16.29 27.69
N ASN A 225 28.29 -15.44 26.93
CA ASN A 225 28.92 -14.49 26.01
C ASN A 225 29.72 -13.41 26.74
N LEU A 226 29.25 -12.97 27.91
CA LEU A 226 29.94 -11.97 28.73
C LEU A 226 31.06 -12.58 29.59
N GLY A 227 31.11 -13.91 29.73
CA GLY A 227 32.10 -14.60 30.57
C GLY A 227 31.96 -14.32 32.07
N ARG A 228 30.81 -13.78 32.50
CA ARG A 228 30.55 -13.41 33.90
C ARG A 228 29.08 -13.61 34.26
N GLN A 229 28.78 -13.57 35.56
CA GLN A 229 27.41 -13.47 36.04
C GLN A 229 26.77 -12.17 35.56
N LEU A 230 25.46 -12.23 35.29
CA LEU A 230 24.70 -11.05 34.87
C LEU A 230 24.44 -10.14 36.07
N ARG A 231 24.44 -8.84 35.79
CA ARG A 231 24.06 -7.75 36.68
C ARG A 231 22.69 -7.23 36.26
N ASP A 232 21.98 -6.59 37.19
CA ASP A 232 20.59 -6.17 36.96
C ASP A 232 20.42 -5.22 35.75
N ASP A 233 21.46 -4.48 35.39
CA ASP A 233 21.53 -3.55 34.26
C ASP A 233 21.93 -4.18 32.91
N ASP A 234 22.30 -5.46 32.90
CA ASP A 234 22.70 -6.13 31.66
C ASP A 234 21.50 -6.32 30.72
N VAL A 235 21.70 -6.02 29.44
CA VAL A 235 20.66 -6.14 28.43
C VAL A 235 20.48 -7.60 28.03
N LEU A 236 19.29 -8.15 28.31
CA LEU A 236 18.92 -9.51 27.99
C LEU A 236 18.28 -9.62 26.59
N PHE A 237 17.43 -8.64 26.28
CA PHE A 237 16.83 -8.45 24.97
C PHE A 237 17.00 -7.00 24.55
N ASP A 238 17.62 -6.74 23.39
CA ASP A 238 17.64 -5.43 22.74
C ASP A 238 16.80 -5.49 21.46
N PHE A 239 15.55 -5.05 21.49
CA PHE A 239 14.67 -5.17 20.31
C PHE A 239 15.04 -4.21 19.18
N ASP A 240 15.88 -3.19 19.43
CA ASP A 240 16.47 -2.37 18.37
C ASP A 240 17.59 -3.12 17.66
N ARG A 241 18.32 -3.98 18.39
CA ARG A 241 19.48 -4.73 17.89
C ARG A 241 19.26 -6.21 17.64
N GLU A 242 18.10 -6.79 17.95
CA GLU A 242 17.87 -8.24 17.88
C GLU A 242 17.11 -8.73 16.64
N TYR A 243 17.07 -7.91 15.59
CA TYR A 243 16.88 -8.34 14.18
C TYR A 243 15.72 -9.33 13.90
N LYS A 244 14.57 -9.20 14.55
CA LYS A 244 13.37 -9.83 13.97
C LYS A 244 12.79 -8.87 12.95
N THR A 245 13.01 -9.18 11.68
CA THR A 245 12.26 -8.60 10.58
C THR A 245 10.77 -8.75 10.87
N GLN A 246 10.00 -7.69 10.66
CA GLN A 246 8.54 -7.73 10.65
C GLN A 246 8.05 -8.97 9.88
N SER A 247 7.15 -9.75 10.49
CA SER A 247 6.49 -10.87 9.79
C SER A 247 5.48 -10.33 8.77
N ASP A 248 5.16 -11.16 7.78
CA ASP A 248 4.04 -10.95 6.85
C ASP A 248 2.67 -10.85 7.55
N VAL A 249 2.54 -11.34 8.78
CA VAL A 249 1.40 -11.00 9.67
C VAL A 249 1.69 -9.69 10.41
N ILE A 250 1.07 -8.60 9.96
CA ILE A 250 1.29 -7.24 10.49
C ILE A 250 0.14 -6.85 11.42
N TYR A 251 0.46 -6.54 12.68
CA TYR A 251 -0.52 -5.96 13.61
C TYR A 251 -0.49 -4.42 13.55
N VAL A 252 -1.61 -3.83 13.13
CA VAL A 252 -1.89 -2.40 13.21
C VAL A 252 -3.39 -2.25 13.51
N SER A 253 -3.76 -1.45 14.51
CA SER A 253 -5.18 -1.20 14.80
C SER A 253 -5.83 -0.36 13.70
N ILE A 254 -7.11 -0.62 13.41
CA ILE A 254 -7.94 0.29 12.63
C ILE A 254 -7.98 1.69 13.25
N ILE A 255 -8.20 2.72 12.41
CA ILE A 255 -8.33 4.10 12.87
C ILE A 255 -9.62 4.24 13.68
N LYS A 256 -9.47 4.50 14.99
CA LYS A 256 -10.60 4.75 15.89
C LYS A 256 -11.34 6.03 15.53
N GLY A 257 -12.61 6.11 15.88
CA GLY A 257 -13.47 7.27 15.58
C GLY A 257 -12.95 8.61 16.10
N ASN A 258 -12.24 8.60 17.22
CA ASN A 258 -11.67 9.78 17.88
C ASN A 258 -10.17 9.99 17.59
N SER A 259 -9.59 9.27 16.62
CA SER A 259 -8.18 9.42 16.29
C SER A 259 -7.92 10.76 15.60
N ALA A 260 -6.85 11.46 15.98
CA ALA A 260 -6.38 12.66 15.28
C ALA A 260 -5.96 12.38 13.82
N GLU A 261 -5.71 11.10 13.48
CA GLU A 261 -5.41 10.67 12.12
C GLU A 261 -6.67 10.57 11.23
N ARG A 262 -7.87 10.55 11.82
CA ARG A 262 -9.12 10.25 11.10
C ARG A 262 -9.60 11.47 10.32
N LEU A 263 -9.66 11.35 9.00
CA LEU A 263 -10.20 12.38 8.11
C LEU A 263 -11.70 12.22 7.83
N GLY A 264 -12.24 11.02 8.10
CA GLY A 264 -13.62 10.67 7.77
C GLY A 264 -13.79 10.07 6.37
N TYR A 265 -12.70 9.89 5.61
CA TYR A 265 -12.71 9.19 4.34
C TYR A 265 -13.13 7.71 4.56
N PRO A 266 -14.10 7.17 3.80
CA PRO A 266 -14.46 5.77 3.86
C PRO A 266 -13.23 4.91 3.64
N THR A 267 -13.09 3.83 4.42
CA THR A 267 -11.99 2.85 4.27
C THR A 267 -10.55 3.39 4.39
N GLN A 268 -10.34 4.56 5.02
CA GLN A 268 -9.01 5.12 5.30
C GLN A 268 -8.08 4.12 5.99
N LYS A 269 -6.92 3.86 5.37
CA LYS A 269 -5.88 2.98 5.93
C LYS A 269 -5.02 3.69 6.97
N PRO A 270 -4.60 3.00 8.05
CA PRO A 270 -3.69 3.57 9.04
C PRO A 270 -2.33 3.90 8.42
N LEU A 271 -1.79 5.08 8.74
CA LEU A 271 -0.49 5.55 8.29
C LEU A 271 0.61 4.56 8.69
N GLY A 272 0.59 4.06 9.92
CA GLY A 272 1.58 3.10 10.41
C GLY A 272 1.60 1.77 9.65
N LEU A 273 0.52 1.39 8.96
CA LEU A 273 0.52 0.23 8.05
C LEU A 273 1.27 0.56 6.76
N LEU A 274 0.93 1.68 6.11
CA LEU A 274 1.53 2.05 4.83
C LEU A 274 2.98 2.49 4.97
N THR A 275 3.36 3.12 6.09
CA THR A 275 4.77 3.39 6.41
C THR A 275 5.60 2.10 6.39
N ARG A 276 5.08 1.00 6.94
CA ARG A 276 5.80 -0.29 6.91
C ARG A 276 5.91 -0.84 5.47
N VAL A 277 4.83 -0.79 4.70
CA VAL A 277 4.83 -1.26 3.31
C VAL A 277 5.83 -0.47 2.46
N VAL A 278 5.80 0.86 2.56
CA VAL A 278 6.69 1.78 1.83
C VAL A 278 8.14 1.60 2.28
N GLU A 279 8.40 1.57 3.58
CA GLU A 279 9.74 1.36 4.13
C GLU A 279 10.34 0.04 3.62
N ALA A 280 9.57 -1.05 3.68
CA ALA A 280 10.02 -2.37 3.26
C ALA A 280 10.26 -2.49 1.76
N SER A 281 9.56 -1.75 0.91
CA SER A 281 9.55 -2.00 -0.54
C SER A 281 10.14 -0.86 -1.38
N SER A 282 10.77 0.13 -0.76
CA SER A 282 11.40 1.27 -1.44
C SER A 282 12.54 1.87 -0.61
N ASN A 283 13.41 2.66 -1.23
CA ASN A 283 14.49 3.43 -0.61
C ASN A 283 14.19 4.95 -0.66
N PRO A 284 14.85 5.78 0.16
CA PRO A 284 14.77 7.24 0.00
C PRO A 284 15.12 7.67 -1.43
N GLY A 285 14.30 8.55 -2.02
CA GLY A 285 14.42 9.00 -3.41
C GLY A 285 13.67 8.15 -4.45
N ASP A 286 13.22 6.93 -4.11
CA ASP A 286 12.42 6.08 -4.99
C ASP A 286 11.04 6.72 -5.25
N MET A 287 10.44 6.41 -6.41
CA MET A 287 9.11 6.87 -6.81
C MET A 287 8.03 5.90 -6.34
N VAL A 288 7.12 6.39 -5.48
CA VAL A 288 5.96 5.65 -4.97
C VAL A 288 4.67 6.14 -5.64
N LEU A 289 3.94 5.26 -6.32
CA LEU A 289 2.66 5.58 -6.95
C LEU A 289 1.49 4.94 -6.18
N ASP A 290 0.45 5.73 -5.94
CA ASP A 290 -0.85 5.24 -5.50
C ASP A 290 -1.94 5.59 -6.54
N PRO A 291 -2.34 4.64 -7.41
CA PRO A 291 -3.30 4.91 -8.47
C PRO A 291 -4.75 4.94 -7.99
N PHE A 292 -5.00 4.73 -6.68
CA PHE A 292 -6.32 4.81 -6.04
C PHE A 292 -6.19 5.57 -4.71
N CYS A 293 -5.60 6.77 -4.76
CA CYS A 293 -4.98 7.35 -3.58
C CYS A 293 -5.98 7.82 -2.51
N GLY A 294 -7.21 8.19 -2.88
CA GLY A 294 -8.26 8.63 -1.96
C GLY A 294 -7.79 9.71 -0.99
N CYS A 295 -7.65 9.33 0.29
CA CYS A 295 -7.12 10.21 1.33
C CYS A 295 -5.58 10.35 1.38
N ALA A 296 -4.89 9.81 0.37
CA ALA A 296 -3.46 9.88 0.11
C ALA A 296 -2.56 9.36 1.26
N THR A 297 -2.99 8.33 2.00
CA THR A 297 -2.17 7.77 3.10
C THR A 297 -0.80 7.28 2.60
N THR A 298 -0.75 6.65 1.42
CA THR A 298 0.49 6.16 0.81
C THR A 298 1.45 7.30 0.50
N CYS A 299 0.93 8.37 -0.10
CA CYS A 299 1.70 9.58 -0.43
C CYS A 299 2.31 10.22 0.82
N VAL A 300 1.52 10.32 1.91
CA VAL A 300 1.99 10.85 3.19
C VAL A 300 3.08 9.96 3.81
N ALA A 301 2.93 8.64 3.73
CA ALA A 301 3.96 7.70 4.19
C ALA A 301 5.26 7.86 3.39
N ALA A 302 5.17 7.96 2.07
CA ALA A 302 6.29 8.17 1.17
C ALA A 302 7.04 9.48 1.47
N GLU A 303 6.33 10.61 1.56
CA GLU A 303 6.93 11.91 1.90
C GLU A 303 7.67 11.87 3.25
N THR A 304 7.03 11.28 4.28
CA THR A 304 7.61 11.17 5.64
C THR A 304 8.92 10.39 5.63
N LEU A 305 8.97 9.36 4.78
CA LEU A 305 10.11 8.48 4.62
C LEU A 305 11.15 9.02 3.60
N GLY A 306 10.93 10.19 2.99
CA GLY A 306 11.85 10.79 2.03
C GLY A 306 11.86 10.13 0.65
N ARG A 307 10.73 9.55 0.23
CA ARG A 307 10.49 9.04 -1.13
C ARG A 307 9.83 10.13 -1.98
N GLU A 308 10.00 10.03 -3.29
CA GLU A 308 9.14 10.75 -4.22
C GLU A 308 7.79 10.04 -4.33
N TRP A 309 6.73 10.77 -4.67
CA TRP A 309 5.41 10.17 -4.77
C TRP A 309 4.52 10.85 -5.79
N ALA A 310 3.56 10.07 -6.29
CA ALA A 310 2.41 10.57 -7.01
C ALA A 310 1.15 9.78 -6.65
N GLY A 311 -0.01 10.40 -6.83
CA GLY A 311 -1.30 9.78 -6.57
C GLY A 311 -2.31 10.07 -7.67
N ILE A 312 -3.27 9.17 -7.87
CA ILE A 312 -4.37 9.34 -8.80
C ILE A 312 -5.67 9.04 -8.07
N ASP A 313 -6.67 9.91 -8.24
CA ASP A 313 -8.02 9.66 -7.76
C ASP A 313 -9.06 10.26 -8.72
N LEU A 314 -10.27 9.70 -8.75
CA LEU A 314 -11.38 10.31 -9.49
C LEU A 314 -11.87 11.60 -8.83
N SER A 315 -11.71 11.72 -7.50
CA SER A 315 -12.19 12.83 -6.71
C SER A 315 -11.12 13.91 -6.54
N PRO A 316 -11.44 15.19 -6.85
CA PRO A 316 -10.52 16.30 -6.59
C PRO A 316 -10.25 16.52 -5.09
N LEU A 317 -11.01 15.86 -4.20
CA LEU A 317 -10.80 15.95 -2.75
C LEU A 317 -9.45 15.37 -2.32
N ALA A 318 -8.86 14.46 -3.09
CA ALA A 318 -7.56 13.86 -2.78
C ALA A 318 -6.47 14.92 -2.62
N VAL A 319 -6.42 15.92 -3.52
CA VAL A 319 -5.47 17.05 -3.49
C VAL A 319 -5.58 17.84 -2.19
N LYS A 320 -6.82 18.19 -1.82
CA LYS A 320 -7.11 18.96 -0.60
C LYS A 320 -6.72 18.19 0.66
N LEU A 321 -7.02 16.89 0.70
CA LEU A 321 -6.71 16.03 1.85
C LEU A 321 -5.21 15.83 2.01
N VAL A 322 -4.47 15.56 0.92
CA VAL A 322 -3.01 15.40 1.00
C VAL A 322 -2.32 16.68 1.45
N GLY A 323 -2.74 17.85 0.93
CA GLY A 323 -2.18 19.15 1.32
C GLY A 323 -2.31 19.41 2.82
N ARG A 324 -3.49 19.12 3.39
CA ARG A 324 -3.73 19.25 4.84
C ARG A 324 -2.89 18.28 5.66
N ARG A 325 -2.79 17.01 5.26
CA ARG A 325 -2.01 16.01 5.99
C ARG A 325 -0.53 16.35 5.98
N LEU A 326 0.00 16.80 4.84
CA LEU A 326 1.42 17.14 4.72
C LEU A 326 1.79 18.44 5.44
N GLY A 327 0.88 19.42 5.48
CA GLY A 327 1.07 20.66 6.26
C GLY A 327 1.29 20.42 7.76
N HIS A 328 0.81 19.30 8.31
CA HIS A 328 1.05 18.89 9.70
C HIS A 328 2.35 18.09 9.91
N VAL A 329 2.93 17.51 8.84
CA VAL A 329 4.06 16.58 8.92
C VAL A 329 5.41 17.30 8.78
N ARG A 330 5.49 18.41 8.03
CA ARG A 330 6.72 19.23 7.88
C ARG A 330 6.41 20.71 7.65
N ARG A 331 7.23 21.60 8.24
CA ARG A 331 7.18 23.07 8.03
C ARG A 331 7.57 23.52 6.62
N THR A 332 8.16 22.64 5.80
CA THR A 332 8.60 22.92 4.42
C THR A 332 8.33 21.69 3.56
N VAL A 333 7.10 21.54 3.10
CA VAL A 333 6.73 20.61 2.02
C VAL A 333 6.75 21.43 0.73
N GLY A 334 7.33 20.88 -0.35
CA GLY A 334 7.27 21.54 -1.66
C GLY A 334 5.83 21.62 -2.19
N PRO A 335 5.54 22.46 -3.19
CA PRO A 335 4.20 22.59 -3.73
C PRO A 335 3.70 21.24 -4.28
N ILE A 336 2.41 20.97 -4.06
CA ILE A 336 1.72 19.81 -4.64
C ILE A 336 1.21 20.22 -6.02
N SER A 337 1.54 19.44 -7.03
CA SER A 337 1.08 19.64 -8.40
C SER A 337 -0.28 18.96 -8.58
N ASP A 338 -1.35 19.76 -8.69
CA ASP A 338 -2.68 19.29 -9.06
C ASP A 338 -2.81 19.26 -10.60
N ARG A 339 -3.15 18.09 -11.15
CA ARG A 339 -3.16 17.84 -12.59
C ARG A 339 -4.46 17.17 -13.02
N GLN A 340 -4.96 17.56 -14.19
CA GLN A 340 -6.11 16.93 -14.85
C GLN A 340 -5.76 16.44 -16.26
N ASP A 341 -4.58 16.81 -16.76
CA ASP A 341 -4.06 16.37 -18.03
C ASP A 341 -3.40 14.98 -17.93
N ILE A 342 -3.48 14.25 -19.02
CA ILE A 342 -2.84 12.94 -19.18
C ILE A 342 -1.35 13.18 -19.48
N PRO A 343 -0.42 12.54 -18.75
CA PRO A 343 1.01 12.63 -19.08
C PRO A 343 1.28 12.17 -20.52
N LYS A 344 2.14 12.88 -21.24
CA LYS A 344 2.55 12.45 -22.58
C LYS A 344 3.63 11.39 -22.45
N ARG A 345 3.33 10.16 -22.84
CA ARG A 345 4.31 9.07 -22.90
C ARG A 345 5.41 9.42 -23.91
N THR A 346 6.66 9.10 -23.57
CA THR A 346 7.84 9.49 -24.36
C THR A 346 8.79 8.33 -24.65
N ASP A 347 8.45 7.13 -24.20
CA ASP A 347 9.27 5.91 -24.28
C ASP A 347 8.60 4.80 -25.12
N ASP A 348 7.48 5.10 -25.77
CA ASP A 348 6.71 4.20 -26.64
C ASP A 348 7.22 4.16 -28.09
N GLY A 349 8.31 4.87 -28.38
CA GLY A 349 8.86 4.98 -29.74
C GLY A 349 8.03 5.84 -30.68
N ALA A 350 6.97 6.50 -30.20
CA ALA A 350 6.26 7.51 -30.97
C ALA A 350 7.18 8.74 -31.10
N ALA A 351 7.55 9.06 -32.35
CA ALA A 351 8.47 10.12 -32.68
C ALA A 351 8.11 11.45 -31.99
N ARG A 352 9.15 12.22 -31.64
CA ARG A 352 9.04 13.66 -31.37
C ARG A 352 8.27 14.28 -32.53
N ASP A 353 7.05 14.74 -32.26
CA ASP A 353 6.33 15.60 -33.17
C ASP A 353 6.54 17.05 -32.72
N ASP A 354 7.07 17.81 -33.67
CA ASP A 354 7.65 19.12 -33.52
C ASP A 354 6.53 20.16 -33.69
N GLY A 355 5.88 20.58 -32.59
CA GLY A 355 4.69 21.41 -32.74
C GLY A 355 4.31 22.24 -31.53
N LYS A 356 4.97 23.40 -31.37
CA LYS A 356 4.56 24.61 -30.63
C LYS A 356 3.25 24.51 -29.82
N GLY A 357 3.34 24.11 -28.55
CA GLY A 357 2.27 24.27 -27.56
C GLY A 357 2.53 25.47 -26.65
N VAL A 358 1.64 26.46 -26.66
CA VAL A 358 1.67 27.63 -25.76
C VAL A 358 1.52 27.15 -24.30
N PRO A 359 2.38 27.58 -23.35
CA PRO A 359 2.27 27.12 -21.98
C PRO A 359 1.05 27.74 -21.29
N GLY A 360 0.11 26.87 -20.88
CA GLY A 360 -0.95 27.24 -19.95
C GLY A 360 -0.35 27.62 -18.60
N LYS A 361 -0.72 28.78 -18.07
CA LYS A 361 -0.26 29.27 -16.76
C LYS A 361 -0.74 28.33 -15.64
N PRO A 362 0.11 27.99 -14.66
CA PRO A 362 -0.35 27.40 -13.41
C PRO A 362 -1.15 28.43 -12.62
N ILE A 363 -2.33 28.05 -12.13
CA ILE A 363 -3.04 28.80 -11.09
C ILE A 363 -2.45 28.34 -9.76
N VAL A 364 -1.63 29.21 -9.15
CA VAL A 364 -1.08 29.01 -7.82
C VAL A 364 -2.17 29.41 -6.82
N HIS A 365 -2.61 28.47 -6.00
CA HIS A 365 -3.36 28.79 -4.79
C HIS A 365 -2.37 28.85 -3.63
N ASP A 366 -2.17 30.05 -3.08
CA ASP A 366 -1.50 30.22 -1.79
C ASP A 366 -2.39 29.62 -0.70
N PHE A 367 -1.87 28.63 0.03
CA PHE A 367 -2.48 28.04 1.23
C PHE A 367 -1.79 28.50 2.49
#